data_AF-A0A1M3QNQ0-F1
#
_entry.id   AF-A0A1M3QNQ0-F1
#
_cell.length_a   1.000
_cell.length_b   1.000
_cell.length_c   1.000
_cell.angle_alpha   90.00
_cell.angle_beta   90.00
_cell.angle_gamma   90.00
#
_symmetry.space_group_name_H-M   'P 1'
#
loop_
_entity.id
_entity.type
_entity.pdbx_description
1 polymer ?
#
loop_
_entity_poly.entity_id
_entity_poly.type
_entity_poly.pdbx_seq_one_letter_code
_entity_poly.pdbx_strand_id
1 'polypeptide(L)'
;MEPAGVENLQAMPSRRAVPGLYAGFWRRVAAWLVDALLVAALDAAFTLSFGTALLVAWAMLGGIDDAAMTRLVDIALQPFGAVLAWLYFAVCETSRWQATPGKRVLGLRVVDERGRRIGFARASARCFGKILSVLLLGIGFLLAGWTARKQALHDLVAGCCVVRKNGFAAWQRGQGAQVEAILAQAAPAHAGMPGWAVALVVIVGCVLVVPVLAILAMVAIPVYEGHAVREEIAQGVASTERPRALIAQYIGERGALPRSNADLGLPRPETIQARYVSSIRVADGKVVVTYGNEAARAIHGGHVVISPVGNAAMLRWLCSSPDIRETLLPSNCRD
;
A
#
# COMPACT_ATOMS: atom_id res chain seq x y z
N MET A 1 32.37 7.60 44.33
CA MET A 1 33.03 6.28 44.21
C MET A 1 31.99 5.30 43.73
N GLU A 2 31.98 5.08 42.42
CA GLU A 2 31.13 4.10 41.74
C GLU A 2 31.66 2.70 42.09
N PRO A 3 30.82 1.72 42.47
CA PRO A 3 31.32 0.40 42.82
C PRO A 3 31.86 -0.29 41.56
N ALA A 4 33.19 -0.36 41.49
CA ALA A 4 33.94 -1.18 40.52
C ALA A 4 33.53 -2.65 40.69
N GLY A 5 32.69 -3.17 39.80
CA GLY A 5 32.23 -4.56 39.89
C GLY A 5 31.20 -5.01 38.85
N VAL A 6 30.52 -4.09 38.15
CA VAL A 6 29.48 -4.47 37.16
C VAL A 6 30.00 -4.49 35.71
N GLU A 7 31.27 -4.11 35.49
CA GLU A 7 31.85 -3.96 34.14
C GLU A 7 32.32 -5.28 33.50
N ASN A 8 32.27 -6.41 34.23
CA ASN A 8 32.72 -7.72 33.74
C ASN A 8 31.58 -8.71 33.45
N LEU A 9 30.43 -8.25 32.95
CA LEU A 9 29.52 -9.14 32.22
C LEU A 9 30.09 -9.35 30.80
N GLN A 10 30.93 -10.37 30.66
CA GLN A 10 31.64 -10.70 29.42
C GLN A 10 30.72 -10.66 28.20
N ALA A 11 31.08 -9.84 27.20
CA ALA A 11 30.46 -9.86 25.90
C ALA A 11 30.53 -11.28 25.30
N MET A 12 29.54 -11.65 24.48
CA MET A 12 29.51 -12.97 23.88
C MET A 12 30.80 -13.27 23.11
N PRO A 13 31.36 -14.49 23.26
CA PRO A 13 32.63 -14.88 22.66
C PRO A 13 32.51 -14.99 21.14
N SER A 14 33.61 -14.85 20.41
CA SER A 14 33.61 -15.01 18.95
C SER A 14 33.32 -16.46 18.51
N ARG A 15 32.89 -16.66 17.25
CA ARG A 15 32.63 -18.01 16.70
C ARG A 15 33.81 -18.97 16.78
N ARG A 16 35.05 -18.44 16.81
CA ARG A 16 36.27 -19.25 16.90
C ARG A 16 36.46 -19.80 18.32
N ALA A 17 36.04 -19.05 19.33
CA ALA A 17 36.16 -19.44 20.72
C ALA A 17 35.12 -20.50 21.12
N VAL A 18 33.88 -20.40 20.60
CA VAL A 18 32.82 -21.40 20.87
C VAL A 18 32.19 -21.87 19.55
N PRO A 19 32.74 -22.92 18.92
CA PRO A 19 32.19 -23.49 17.70
C PRO A 19 30.73 -23.91 17.89
N GLY A 20 29.87 -23.56 16.93
CA GLY A 20 28.46 -23.94 16.95
C GLY A 20 27.55 -23.11 17.87
N LEU A 21 28.06 -22.07 18.53
CA LEU A 21 27.26 -21.11 19.29
C LEU A 21 26.33 -20.29 18.38
N TYR A 22 26.88 -19.72 17.31
CA TYR A 22 26.13 -18.83 16.41
C TYR A 22 25.43 -19.57 15.26
N ALA A 23 24.29 -19.03 14.84
CA ALA A 23 23.56 -19.50 13.68
C ALA A 23 24.20 -18.99 12.38
N GLY A 24 24.60 -19.91 11.50
CA GLY A 24 25.09 -19.58 10.16
C GLY A 24 24.00 -19.03 9.24
N PHE A 25 24.43 -18.44 8.12
CA PHE A 25 23.57 -17.80 7.13
C PHE A 25 22.41 -18.69 6.64
N TRP A 26 22.70 -19.89 6.13
CA TRP A 26 21.67 -20.78 5.54
C TRP A 26 20.56 -21.20 6.52
N ARG A 27 20.88 -21.37 7.80
CA ARG A 27 19.86 -21.68 8.82
C ARG A 27 18.94 -20.49 9.07
N ARG A 28 19.45 -19.26 8.95
CA ARG A 28 18.66 -18.04 9.05
C ARG A 28 17.78 -17.85 7.80
N VAL A 29 18.27 -18.21 6.62
CA VAL A 29 17.48 -18.23 5.38
C VAL A 29 16.35 -19.23 5.50
N ALA A 30 16.63 -20.47 5.93
CA ALA A 30 15.59 -21.48 6.16
C ALA A 30 14.55 -21.03 7.21
N ALA A 31 14.99 -20.38 8.30
CA ALA A 31 14.07 -19.80 9.28
C ALA A 31 13.17 -18.73 8.66
N TRP A 32 13.77 -17.85 7.85
CA TRP A 32 13.06 -16.79 7.16
C TRP A 32 12.06 -17.33 6.14
N LEU A 33 12.36 -18.42 5.42
CA LEU A 33 11.41 -19.06 4.50
C LEU A 33 10.17 -19.57 5.23
N VAL A 34 10.35 -20.22 6.39
CA VAL A 34 9.22 -20.67 7.21
C VAL A 34 8.42 -19.49 7.73
N ASP A 35 9.09 -18.46 8.26
CA ASP A 35 8.43 -17.25 8.74
C ASP A 35 7.71 -16.51 7.58
N ALA A 36 8.29 -16.50 6.37
CA ALA A 36 7.71 -15.86 5.20
C ALA A 36 6.42 -16.55 4.76
N LEU A 37 6.37 -17.88 4.80
CA LEU A 37 5.13 -18.63 4.53
C LEU A 37 4.05 -18.32 5.56
N LEU A 38 4.42 -18.27 6.85
CA LEU A 38 3.47 -17.94 7.93
C LEU A 38 2.95 -16.50 7.82
N VAL A 39 3.85 -15.54 7.61
CA VAL A 39 3.47 -14.12 7.46
C VAL A 39 2.67 -13.90 6.19
N ALA A 40 3.04 -14.53 5.07
CA ALA A 40 2.27 -14.44 3.82
C ALA A 40 0.88 -15.06 3.95
N ALA A 41 0.74 -16.18 4.67
CA ALA A 41 -0.57 -16.77 4.93
C ALA A 41 -1.44 -15.87 5.81
N LEU A 42 -0.86 -15.24 6.85
CA LEU A 42 -1.57 -14.29 7.70
C LEU A 42 -1.97 -13.02 6.95
N ASP A 43 -1.07 -12.48 6.12
CA ASP A 43 -1.31 -11.32 5.28
C ASP A 43 -2.40 -11.61 4.23
N ALA A 44 -2.31 -12.75 3.54
CA ALA A 44 -3.34 -13.17 2.59
C ALA A 44 -4.69 -13.38 3.28
N ALA A 45 -4.74 -14.03 4.45
CA ALA A 45 -5.99 -14.20 5.19
C ALA A 45 -6.60 -12.86 5.62
N PHE A 46 -5.77 -11.90 6.06
CA PHE A 46 -6.19 -10.56 6.42
C PHE A 46 -6.75 -9.80 5.21
N THR A 47 -6.01 -9.75 4.11
CA THR A 47 -6.40 -9.07 2.86
C THR A 47 -7.64 -9.71 2.25
N LEU A 48 -7.73 -11.04 2.24
CA LEU A 48 -8.93 -11.72 1.72
C LEU A 48 -10.15 -11.43 2.59
N SER A 49 -10.02 -11.44 3.92
CA SER A 49 -11.15 -11.21 4.82
C SER A 49 -11.62 -9.75 4.81
N PHE A 50 -10.71 -8.80 5.03
CA PHE A 50 -11.04 -7.37 5.08
C PHE A 50 -11.29 -6.78 3.69
N GLY A 51 -10.49 -7.17 2.69
CA GLY A 51 -10.63 -6.68 1.33
C GLY A 51 -11.94 -7.11 0.70
N THR A 52 -12.31 -8.39 0.79
CA THR A 52 -13.61 -8.84 0.27
C THR A 52 -14.78 -8.25 1.02
N ALA A 53 -14.69 -8.06 2.34
CA ALA A 53 -15.75 -7.39 3.11
C ALA A 53 -15.98 -5.94 2.65
N LEU A 54 -14.91 -5.18 2.39
CA LEU A 54 -14.99 -3.82 1.86
C LEU A 54 -15.55 -3.78 0.43
N LEU A 55 -15.16 -4.75 -0.42
CA LEU A 55 -15.68 -4.85 -1.78
C LEU A 55 -17.16 -5.24 -1.82
N VAL A 56 -17.60 -6.15 -0.94
CA VAL A 56 -19.03 -6.49 -0.78
C VAL A 56 -19.81 -5.27 -0.30
N ALA A 57 -19.30 -4.52 0.67
CA ALA A 57 -19.95 -3.28 1.13
C ALA A 57 -20.06 -2.24 0.00
N TRP A 58 -19.01 -2.07 -0.80
CA TRP A 58 -19.02 -1.21 -1.98
C TRP A 58 -20.10 -1.61 -3.00
N ALA A 59 -20.19 -2.90 -3.32
CA ALA A 59 -21.21 -3.42 -4.23
C ALA A 59 -22.63 -3.17 -3.70
N MET A 60 -22.85 -3.36 -2.39
CA MET A 60 -24.15 -3.11 -1.75
C MET A 60 -24.55 -1.63 -1.74
N LEU A 61 -23.57 -0.72 -1.76
CA LEU A 61 -23.80 0.73 -1.82
C LEU A 61 -23.95 1.26 -3.25
N GLY A 62 -23.96 0.37 -4.27
CA GLY A 62 -24.17 0.77 -5.66
C GLY A 62 -22.91 1.32 -6.35
N GLY A 63 -21.73 0.84 -5.97
CA GLY A 63 -20.45 1.18 -6.57
C GLY A 63 -20.40 1.13 -8.10
N ILE A 64 -19.62 2.03 -8.70
CA ILE A 64 -19.61 2.29 -10.16
C ILE A 64 -18.38 1.68 -10.87
N ASP A 65 -17.26 1.48 -10.16
CA ASP A 65 -16.01 0.95 -10.72
C ASP A 65 -15.33 -0.06 -9.77
N ASP A 66 -15.66 -1.34 -9.97
CA ASP A 66 -15.16 -2.45 -9.15
C ASP A 66 -13.66 -2.69 -9.33
N ALA A 67 -13.11 -2.40 -10.51
CA ALA A 67 -11.69 -2.62 -10.78
C ALA A 67 -10.82 -1.56 -10.11
N ALA A 68 -11.23 -0.29 -10.18
CA ALA A 68 -10.57 0.78 -9.43
C ALA A 68 -10.70 0.56 -7.92
N MET A 69 -11.89 0.20 -7.45
CA MET A 69 -12.11 -0.03 -6.02
C MET A 69 -11.27 -1.20 -5.49
N THR A 70 -11.15 -2.30 -6.24
CA THR A 70 -10.28 -3.43 -5.88
C THR A 70 -8.83 -2.98 -5.67
N ARG A 71 -8.27 -2.21 -6.62
CA ARG A 71 -6.90 -1.69 -6.49
C ARG A 71 -6.74 -0.73 -5.31
N LEU A 72 -7.73 0.13 -5.07
CA LEU A 72 -7.73 1.05 -3.95
C LEU A 72 -7.74 0.30 -2.61
N VAL A 73 -8.58 -0.73 -2.49
CA VAL A 73 -8.66 -1.59 -1.31
C VAL A 73 -7.31 -2.32 -1.09
N ASP A 74 -6.72 -2.91 -2.13
CA ASP A 74 -5.42 -3.58 -2.02
C ASP A 74 -4.32 -2.61 -1.54
N ILE A 75 -4.21 -1.44 -2.18
CA ILE A 75 -3.22 -0.41 -1.82
C ILE A 75 -3.47 0.09 -0.38
N ALA A 76 -4.73 0.27 0.01
CA ALA A 76 -5.09 0.75 1.34
C ALA A 76 -4.78 -0.30 2.42
N LEU A 77 -4.92 -1.59 2.14
CA LEU A 77 -4.68 -2.67 3.10
C LEU A 77 -3.19 -3.03 3.24
N GLN A 78 -2.37 -2.80 2.23
CA GLN A 78 -0.94 -3.15 2.22
C GLN A 78 -0.13 -2.58 3.42
N PRO A 79 -0.28 -1.31 3.85
CA PRO A 79 0.42 -0.79 5.03
C PRO A 79 0.06 -1.54 6.32
N PHE A 80 -1.18 -2.01 6.46
CA PHE A 80 -1.63 -2.75 7.64
C PHE A 80 -0.95 -4.12 7.70
N GLY A 81 -0.87 -4.82 6.56
CA GLY A 81 -0.09 -6.06 6.43
C GLY A 81 1.38 -5.87 6.84
N ALA A 82 2.00 -4.78 6.40
CA ALA A 82 3.37 -4.44 6.78
C ALA A 82 3.54 -4.20 8.30
N VAL A 83 2.59 -3.51 8.94
CA VAL A 83 2.58 -3.30 10.40
C VAL A 83 2.39 -4.63 11.14
N LEU A 84 1.47 -5.48 10.69
CA LEU A 84 1.25 -6.81 11.27
C LEU A 84 2.50 -7.68 11.17
N ALA A 85 3.18 -7.67 10.02
CA ALA A 85 4.45 -8.37 9.82
C ALA A 85 5.54 -7.84 10.76
N TRP A 86 5.69 -6.51 10.89
CA TRP A 86 6.65 -5.92 11.83
C TRP A 86 6.36 -6.34 13.28
N LEU A 87 5.10 -6.24 13.71
CA LEU A 87 4.66 -6.66 15.04
C LEU A 87 4.92 -8.14 15.26
N TYR A 88 4.64 -9.00 14.29
CA TYR A 88 4.94 -10.43 14.36
C TYR A 88 6.41 -10.69 14.70
N PHE A 89 7.34 -10.07 13.96
CA PHE A 89 8.77 -10.23 14.23
C PHE A 89 9.17 -9.62 15.58
N ALA A 90 8.74 -8.40 15.88
CA ALA A 90 9.13 -7.69 17.09
C ALA A 90 8.60 -8.40 18.36
N VAL A 91 7.34 -8.82 18.36
CA VAL A 91 6.71 -9.51 19.49
C VAL A 91 7.31 -10.91 19.67
N CYS A 92 7.46 -11.69 18.60
CA CYS A 92 8.02 -13.04 18.74
C CYS A 92 9.47 -13.03 19.25
N GLU A 93 10.31 -12.14 18.70
CA GLU A 93 11.71 -12.03 19.10
C GLU A 93 11.88 -11.43 20.50
N THR A 94 10.99 -10.54 20.90
CA THR A 94 10.97 -10.08 22.29
C THR A 94 10.35 -11.08 23.23
N SER A 95 9.46 -11.99 22.83
CA SER A 95 8.73 -12.88 23.75
C SER A 95 9.65 -13.83 24.55
N ARG A 96 9.05 -14.64 25.44
CA ARG A 96 9.75 -15.76 26.12
C ARG A 96 10.37 -16.78 25.16
N TRP A 97 9.95 -16.79 23.89
CA TRP A 97 10.53 -17.68 22.88
C TRP A 97 11.87 -17.16 22.36
N GLN A 98 12.10 -15.83 22.43
CA GLN A 98 13.29 -15.16 21.87
C GLN A 98 13.53 -15.51 20.39
N ALA A 99 12.47 -15.88 19.68
CA ALA A 99 12.55 -16.40 18.33
C ALA A 99 11.15 -16.39 17.71
N THR A 100 11.11 -16.16 16.41
CA THR A 100 9.95 -16.44 15.58
C THR A 100 9.69 -17.94 15.49
N PRO A 101 8.46 -18.37 15.19
CA PRO A 101 8.12 -19.75 14.89
C PRO A 101 9.13 -20.47 13.98
N GLY A 102 9.52 -19.89 12.85
CA GLY A 102 10.50 -20.48 11.93
C GLY A 102 11.89 -20.61 12.54
N LYS A 103 12.35 -19.60 13.28
CA LYS A 103 13.60 -19.68 14.07
C LYS A 103 13.53 -20.76 15.14
N ARG A 104 12.38 -20.92 15.79
CA ARG A 104 12.17 -21.89 16.86
C ARG A 104 12.23 -23.33 16.34
N VAL A 105 11.61 -23.61 15.19
CA VAL A 105 11.67 -24.93 14.53
C VAL A 105 13.12 -25.32 14.22
N LEU A 106 13.96 -24.36 13.83
CA LEU A 106 15.38 -24.58 13.56
C LEU A 106 16.28 -24.48 14.80
N GLY A 107 15.71 -24.36 15.99
CA GLY A 107 16.44 -24.30 17.26
C GLY A 107 17.30 -23.04 17.40
N LEU A 108 16.84 -21.90 16.88
CA LEU A 108 17.53 -20.61 16.94
C LEU A 108 16.90 -19.70 18.02
N ARG A 109 17.71 -18.76 18.55
CA ARG A 109 17.28 -17.71 19.47
C ARG A 109 17.98 -16.40 19.17
N VAL A 110 17.32 -15.29 19.43
CA VAL A 110 17.82 -13.92 19.29
C VAL A 110 18.09 -13.36 20.69
N VAL A 111 19.29 -12.85 20.89
CA VAL A 111 19.81 -12.36 22.17
C VAL A 111 20.63 -11.10 21.94
N ASP A 112 20.84 -10.31 22.98
CA ASP A 112 21.79 -9.19 22.90
C ASP A 112 23.25 -9.67 22.90
N GLU A 113 24.18 -8.73 22.77
CA GLU A 113 25.62 -9.02 22.80
C GLU A 113 26.12 -9.61 24.13
N ARG A 114 25.28 -9.61 25.17
CA ARG A 114 25.55 -10.15 26.51
C ARG A 114 24.74 -11.43 26.79
N GLY A 115 24.01 -11.97 25.81
CA GLY A 115 23.18 -13.17 25.97
C GLY A 115 21.85 -12.97 26.67
N ARG A 116 21.44 -11.73 26.92
CA ARG A 116 20.15 -11.40 27.52
C ARG A 116 19.06 -11.31 26.47
N ARG A 117 17.80 -11.39 26.94
CA ARG A 117 16.60 -11.17 26.13
C ARG A 117 16.59 -9.74 25.60
N ILE A 118 16.24 -9.58 24.32
CA ILE A 118 16.12 -8.25 23.71
C ILE A 118 14.78 -7.58 24.07
N GLY A 119 14.79 -6.26 24.20
CA GLY A 119 13.59 -5.44 24.37
C GLY A 119 12.94 -5.05 23.04
N PHE A 120 11.73 -4.48 23.11
CA PHE A 120 10.91 -4.15 21.92
C PHE A 120 11.58 -3.14 20.99
N ALA A 121 12.12 -2.04 21.53
CA ALA A 121 12.83 -1.04 20.73
C ALA A 121 13.98 -1.66 19.92
N ARG A 122 14.74 -2.58 20.52
CA ARG A 122 15.85 -3.26 19.88
C ARG A 122 15.39 -4.26 18.80
N ALA A 123 14.30 -4.99 19.06
CA ALA A 123 13.69 -5.86 18.06
C ALA A 123 13.12 -5.07 16.86
N SER A 124 12.55 -3.89 17.11
CA SER A 124 12.06 -2.98 16.06
C SER A 124 13.20 -2.39 15.24
N ALA A 125 14.27 -1.89 15.88
CA ALA A 125 15.46 -1.41 15.18
C ALA A 125 16.07 -2.50 14.29
N ARG A 126 16.10 -3.74 14.78
CA ARG A 126 16.51 -4.92 14.00
C ARG A 126 15.58 -5.18 12.80
N CYS A 127 14.27 -4.96 12.94
CA CYS A 127 13.32 -5.11 11.83
C CYS A 127 13.51 -4.03 10.77
N PHE A 128 13.54 -2.77 11.16
CA PHE A 128 13.77 -1.65 10.23
C PHE A 128 15.17 -1.70 9.59
N GLY A 129 16.18 -2.18 10.31
CA GLY A 129 17.51 -2.42 9.75
C GLY A 129 17.54 -3.45 8.61
N LYS A 130 16.53 -4.33 8.51
CA LYS A 130 16.40 -5.23 7.35
C LYS A 130 16.05 -4.45 6.08
N ILE A 131 15.34 -3.33 6.17
CA ILE A 131 15.03 -2.46 5.01
C ILE A 131 16.33 -1.98 4.39
N LEU A 132 17.27 -1.50 5.21
CA LEU A 132 18.61 -1.12 4.73
C LEU A 132 19.35 -2.30 4.09
N SER A 133 19.19 -3.51 4.63
CA SER A 133 19.78 -4.72 4.05
C SER A 133 19.19 -5.08 2.69
N VAL A 134 17.89 -4.82 2.47
CA VAL A 134 17.19 -5.01 1.19
C VAL A 134 17.60 -3.93 0.18
N LEU A 135 17.67 -2.66 0.59
CA LEU A 135 18.13 -1.54 -0.25
C LEU A 135 19.56 -1.77 -0.77
N LEU A 136 20.42 -2.40 0.03
CA LEU A 136 21.77 -2.81 -0.36
C LEU A 136 21.80 -4.14 -1.14
N LEU A 137 20.74 -4.46 -1.89
CA LEU A 137 20.61 -5.66 -2.73
C LEU A 137 20.91 -6.98 -2.00
N GLY A 138 20.60 -7.05 -0.70
CA GLY A 138 20.78 -8.23 0.12
C GLY A 138 22.18 -8.42 0.71
N ILE A 139 23.15 -7.55 0.39
CA ILE A 139 24.52 -7.59 0.95
C ILE A 139 24.48 -7.52 2.49
N GLY A 140 23.53 -6.75 3.03
CA GLY A 140 23.30 -6.64 4.47
C GLY A 140 23.05 -7.99 5.17
N PHE A 141 22.40 -8.94 4.49
CA PHE A 141 22.15 -10.28 5.03
C PHE A 141 23.38 -11.20 4.88
N LEU A 142 24.12 -11.05 3.77
CA LEU A 142 25.31 -11.83 3.45
C LEU A 142 26.44 -11.64 4.48
N LEU A 143 26.54 -10.47 5.12
CA LEU A 143 27.48 -10.20 6.22
C LEU A 143 27.48 -11.26 7.32
N ALA A 144 26.35 -11.93 7.56
CA ALA A 144 26.27 -13.03 8.52
C ALA A 144 27.18 -14.22 8.15
N GLY A 145 27.63 -14.33 6.91
CA GLY A 145 28.61 -15.31 6.45
C GLY A 145 30.03 -15.04 6.97
N TRP A 146 30.45 -13.77 7.00
CA TRP A 146 31.84 -13.38 7.24
C TRP A 146 32.13 -12.87 8.65
N THR A 147 31.15 -12.25 9.33
CA THR A 147 31.36 -11.64 10.66
C THR A 147 31.75 -12.66 11.76
N ALA A 148 32.54 -12.22 12.74
CA ALA A 148 33.07 -13.05 13.82
C ALA A 148 31.98 -13.69 14.69
N ARG A 149 30.84 -13.00 14.86
CA ARG A 149 29.66 -13.49 15.60
C ARG A 149 28.49 -13.90 14.67
N LYS A 150 28.76 -14.06 13.35
CA LYS A 150 27.76 -14.38 12.32
C LYS A 150 26.54 -13.41 12.33
N GLN A 151 26.80 -12.14 12.61
CA GLN A 151 25.85 -11.03 12.63
C GLN A 151 25.62 -10.49 11.20
N ALA A 152 24.36 -10.27 10.84
CA ALA A 152 23.96 -9.49 9.66
C ALA A 152 24.02 -7.98 9.94
N LEU A 153 23.88 -7.13 8.93
CA LEU A 153 23.87 -5.66 9.10
C LEU A 153 22.84 -5.20 10.15
N HIS A 154 21.62 -5.70 10.05
CA HIS A 154 20.55 -5.40 11.01
C HIS A 154 20.79 -6.00 12.42
N ASP A 155 21.66 -7.00 12.54
CA ASP A 155 22.11 -7.53 13.82
C ASP A 155 23.13 -6.58 14.47
N LEU A 156 24.05 -6.02 13.67
CA LEU A 156 25.08 -5.09 14.11
C LEU A 156 24.45 -3.76 14.56
N VAL A 157 23.56 -3.20 13.75
CA VAL A 157 22.83 -1.95 14.07
C VAL A 157 22.03 -2.09 15.36
N ALA A 158 21.43 -3.26 15.61
CA ALA A 158 20.62 -3.49 16.79
C ALA A 158 21.41 -4.02 18.00
N GLY A 159 22.70 -4.34 17.87
CA GLY A 159 23.46 -5.00 18.95
C GLY A 159 22.86 -6.35 19.35
N CYS A 160 22.50 -7.16 18.35
CA CYS A 160 21.86 -8.47 18.51
C CYS A 160 22.73 -9.59 17.93
N CYS A 161 22.57 -10.79 18.46
CA CYS A 161 23.15 -12.02 17.95
C CYS A 161 22.07 -13.09 17.79
N VAL A 162 22.23 -13.99 16.80
CA VAL A 162 21.38 -15.18 16.68
C VAL A 162 22.21 -16.42 16.98
N VAL A 163 21.76 -17.15 17.99
CA VAL A 163 22.47 -18.30 18.57
C VAL A 163 21.67 -19.58 18.38
N ARG A 164 22.37 -20.72 18.37
CA ARG A 164 21.77 -22.05 18.36
C ARG A 164 21.46 -22.46 19.79
N LYS A 165 20.27 -22.97 20.05
CA LYS A 165 19.80 -23.37 21.39
C LYS A 165 20.78 -24.28 22.11
N ASN A 166 21.31 -25.31 21.43
CA ASN A 166 22.23 -26.28 22.02
C ASN A 166 23.60 -25.66 22.35
N GLY A 167 24.17 -24.89 21.42
CA GLY A 167 25.45 -24.20 21.63
C GLY A 167 25.36 -23.10 22.69
N PHE A 168 24.23 -22.39 22.71
CA PHE A 168 23.95 -21.36 23.71
C PHE A 168 23.78 -21.96 25.10
N ALA A 169 23.04 -23.07 25.24
CA ALA A 169 22.92 -23.77 26.52
C ALA A 169 24.26 -24.33 27.01
N ALA A 170 25.11 -24.86 26.12
CA ALA A 170 26.45 -25.30 26.47
C ALA A 170 27.33 -24.16 26.98
N TRP A 171 27.30 -23.01 26.30
CA TRP A 171 28.00 -21.80 26.74
C TRP A 171 27.46 -21.27 28.08
N GLN A 172 26.14 -21.22 28.26
CA GLN A 172 25.52 -20.82 29.52
C GLN A 172 25.89 -21.73 30.69
N ARG A 173 25.98 -23.05 30.49
CA ARG A 173 26.47 -23.98 31.52
C ARG A 173 27.93 -23.73 31.88
N GLY A 174 28.77 -23.41 30.89
CA GLY A 174 30.16 -23.03 31.12
C GLY A 174 30.31 -21.72 31.89
N GLN A 175 29.40 -20.76 31.69
CA GLN A 175 29.33 -19.54 32.49
C GLN A 175 28.65 -19.74 33.86
N GLY A 176 27.74 -20.71 34.00
CA GLY A 176 27.03 -21.03 35.23
C GLY A 176 27.96 -21.31 36.42
N ALA A 177 29.10 -21.96 36.18
CA ALA A 177 30.13 -22.19 37.20
C ALA A 177 30.80 -20.89 37.71
N GLN A 178 30.90 -19.85 36.87
CA GLN A 178 31.39 -18.52 37.27
C GLN A 178 30.28 -17.64 37.86
N VAL A 179 29.04 -17.85 37.40
CA VAL A 179 27.88 -17.04 37.76
C VAL A 179 27.25 -17.49 39.08
N GLU A 180 27.32 -18.76 39.50
CA GLU A 180 26.91 -19.20 40.85
C GLU A 180 27.71 -18.48 41.96
N ALA A 181 28.99 -18.21 41.73
CA ALA A 181 29.84 -17.45 42.66
C ALA A 181 29.45 -15.95 42.74
N ILE A 182 28.88 -15.38 41.67
CA ILE A 182 28.48 -13.97 41.58
C ILE A 182 27.02 -13.77 42.03
N LEU A 183 26.13 -14.74 41.78
CA LEU A 183 24.72 -14.72 42.17
C LEU A 183 24.49 -14.89 43.67
N ALA A 184 25.47 -15.38 44.43
CA ALA A 184 25.43 -15.35 45.89
C ALA A 184 25.35 -13.91 46.47
N GLN A 185 25.53 -12.87 45.63
CA GLN A 185 25.60 -11.46 46.07
C GLN A 185 24.67 -10.49 45.32
N ALA A 186 23.77 -10.92 44.43
CA ALA A 186 23.00 -9.98 43.61
C ALA A 186 21.49 -10.27 43.51
N ALA A 187 20.70 -9.24 43.87
CA ALA A 187 19.24 -9.18 43.79
C ALA A 187 18.71 -9.17 42.33
N PRO A 188 17.45 -9.59 42.09
CA PRO A 188 16.94 -9.83 40.73
C PRO A 188 16.59 -8.53 39.97
N ALA A 189 17.01 -8.46 38.71
CA ALA A 189 16.69 -7.37 37.79
C ALA A 189 15.27 -7.49 37.20
N HIS A 190 14.65 -6.34 37.00
CA HIS A 190 13.22 -6.13 36.81
C HIS A 190 12.62 -6.77 35.54
N ALA A 191 11.37 -7.22 35.70
CA ALA A 191 10.56 -7.88 34.71
C ALA A 191 10.23 -6.97 33.51
N GLY A 192 10.35 -7.54 32.30
CA GLY A 192 9.77 -6.93 31.10
C GLY A 192 8.25 -6.80 31.23
N MET A 193 7.69 -5.87 30.44
CA MET A 193 6.26 -5.52 30.48
C MET A 193 5.34 -6.75 30.47
N PRO A 194 4.30 -6.78 31.34
CA PRO A 194 3.38 -7.89 31.41
C PRO A 194 2.56 -7.99 30.12
N GLY A 195 2.23 -9.21 29.70
CA GLY A 195 1.61 -9.48 28.39
C GLY A 195 0.31 -8.72 28.11
N TRP A 196 -0.44 -8.33 29.15
CA TRP A 196 -1.65 -7.51 29.01
C TRP A 196 -1.34 -6.07 28.58
N ALA A 197 -0.21 -5.50 28.99
CA ALA A 197 0.20 -4.15 28.60
C ALA A 197 0.57 -4.11 27.10
N VAL A 198 1.12 -5.21 26.57
CA VAL A 198 1.40 -5.37 25.14
C VAL A 198 0.11 -5.54 24.35
N ALA A 199 -0.84 -6.35 24.85
CA ALA A 199 -2.17 -6.47 24.24
C ALA A 199 -2.90 -5.12 24.20
N LEU A 200 -2.78 -4.31 25.26
CA LEU A 200 -3.39 -2.98 25.33
C LEU A 200 -2.82 -2.03 24.27
N VAL A 201 -1.50 -2.00 24.06
CA VAL A 201 -0.87 -1.16 23.02
C VAL A 201 -1.31 -1.59 21.61
N VAL A 202 -1.43 -2.89 21.37
CA VAL A 202 -1.91 -3.44 20.08
C VAL A 202 -3.38 -3.06 19.86
N ILE A 203 -4.24 -3.23 20.87
CA ILE A 203 -5.68 -2.91 20.79
C ILE A 203 -5.88 -1.40 20.61
N VAL A 204 -5.24 -0.57 21.43
CA VAL A 204 -5.38 0.89 21.39
C VAL A 204 -4.84 1.46 20.07
N GLY A 205 -3.72 0.95 19.57
CA GLY A 205 -3.18 1.33 18.25
C GLY A 205 -4.11 0.94 17.10
N CYS A 206 -4.68 -0.28 17.12
CA CYS A 206 -5.63 -0.71 16.09
C CYS A 206 -6.97 0.04 16.19
N VAL A 207 -7.48 0.33 17.38
CA VAL A 207 -8.80 0.95 17.57
C VAL A 207 -8.79 2.46 17.33
N LEU A 208 -7.68 3.17 17.59
CA LEU A 208 -7.62 4.62 17.37
C LEU A 208 -7.19 5.00 15.96
N VAL A 209 -6.24 4.26 15.36
CA VAL A 209 -5.65 4.66 14.08
C VAL A 209 -6.51 4.21 12.91
N VAL A 210 -7.13 3.03 12.99
CA VAL A 210 -7.91 2.43 11.88
C VAL A 210 -9.15 3.26 11.52
N PRO A 211 -10.01 3.69 12.47
CA PRO A 211 -11.21 4.45 12.11
C PRO A 211 -10.87 5.86 11.61
N VAL A 212 -9.84 6.49 12.19
CA VAL A 212 -9.42 7.83 11.77
C VAL A 212 -8.92 7.83 10.32
N LEU A 213 -8.11 6.84 9.94
CA LEU A 213 -7.66 6.70 8.56
C LEU A 213 -8.80 6.31 7.60
N ALA A 214 -9.73 5.46 8.03
CA ALA A 214 -10.92 5.11 7.24
C ALA A 214 -11.85 6.31 7.00
N ILE A 215 -12.05 7.17 8.02
CA ILE A 215 -12.82 8.41 7.90
C ILE A 215 -12.11 9.40 6.97
N LEU A 216 -10.79 9.57 7.11
CA LEU A 216 -10.01 10.44 6.22
C LEU A 216 -10.08 9.98 4.75
N ALA A 217 -10.03 8.68 4.50
CA ALA A 217 -10.20 8.12 3.16
C ALA A 217 -11.63 8.32 2.64
N MET A 218 -12.66 8.09 3.47
CA MET A 218 -14.07 8.29 3.11
C MET A 218 -14.37 9.74 2.71
N VAL A 219 -13.78 10.72 3.39
CA VAL A 219 -13.96 12.16 3.07
C VAL A 219 -13.24 12.55 1.77
N ALA A 220 -12.17 11.84 1.38
CA ALA A 220 -11.42 12.15 0.16
C ALA A 220 -12.10 11.64 -1.12
N ILE A 221 -12.92 10.59 -1.06
CA ILE A 221 -13.56 9.94 -2.22
C ILE A 221 -14.53 10.84 -3.02
N PRO A 222 -15.46 11.62 -2.42
CA PRO A 222 -16.46 12.37 -3.20
C PRO A 222 -15.88 13.50 -4.06
N VAL A 223 -14.63 13.92 -3.83
CA VAL A 223 -13.96 14.95 -4.63
C VAL A 223 -13.56 14.42 -6.02
N TYR A 224 -13.33 13.11 -6.16
CA TYR A 224 -12.83 12.54 -7.41
C TYR A 224 -13.92 12.27 -8.46
N GLU A 225 -15.18 12.10 -8.05
CA GLU A 225 -16.28 11.79 -8.97
C GLU A 225 -16.54 12.92 -9.98
N GLY A 226 -16.39 14.18 -9.55
CA GLY A 226 -16.59 15.33 -10.44
C GLY A 226 -15.52 15.47 -11.52
N HIS A 227 -14.31 14.96 -11.30
CA HIS A 227 -13.21 15.07 -12.26
C HIS A 227 -13.28 13.99 -13.35
N ALA A 228 -13.67 12.76 -12.99
CA ALA A 228 -13.84 11.68 -13.96
C ALA A 228 -14.97 11.97 -14.96
N VAL A 229 -16.13 12.44 -14.47
CA VAL A 229 -17.28 12.77 -15.33
C VAL A 229 -16.98 13.90 -16.33
N ARG A 230 -16.17 14.89 -15.93
CA ARG A 230 -15.73 15.96 -16.84
C ARG A 230 -14.86 15.46 -17.99
N GLU A 231 -14.02 14.46 -17.72
CA GLU A 231 -13.18 13.83 -18.74
C GLU A 231 -14.02 13.03 -19.74
N GLU A 232 -15.03 12.30 -19.28
CA GLU A 232 -15.99 11.60 -20.16
C GLU A 232 -16.70 12.58 -21.11
N ILE A 233 -17.15 13.73 -20.59
CA ILE A 233 -17.76 14.79 -21.39
C ILE A 233 -16.75 15.39 -22.38
N ALA A 234 -15.52 15.64 -21.96
CA ALA A 234 -14.47 16.18 -22.84
C ALA A 234 -14.17 15.25 -24.01
N GLN A 235 -14.12 13.93 -23.78
CA GLN A 235 -13.94 12.93 -24.84
C GLN A 235 -15.12 12.88 -25.80
N GLY A 236 -16.35 12.98 -25.28
CA GLY A 236 -17.55 13.09 -26.11
C GLY A 236 -17.51 14.33 -27.01
N VAL A 237 -17.11 15.48 -26.46
CA VAL A 237 -16.91 16.71 -27.22
C VAL A 237 -15.81 16.54 -28.28
N ALA A 238 -14.67 15.94 -27.94
CA ALA A 238 -13.57 15.69 -28.90
C ALA A 238 -14.01 14.85 -30.11
N SER A 239 -14.94 13.90 -29.92
CA SER A 239 -15.46 13.08 -31.03
C SER A 239 -16.23 13.86 -32.12
N THR A 240 -16.54 15.13 -31.88
CA THR A 240 -17.28 15.99 -32.83
C THR A 240 -16.38 16.82 -33.76
N GLU A 241 -15.06 16.69 -33.71
CA GLU A 241 -14.13 17.43 -34.58
C GLU A 241 -14.49 17.31 -36.07
N ARG A 242 -14.78 16.09 -36.55
CA ARG A 242 -15.14 15.84 -37.94
C ARG A 242 -16.49 16.47 -38.34
N PRO A 243 -17.61 16.26 -37.60
CA PRO A 243 -18.84 17.00 -37.84
C PRO A 243 -18.66 18.52 -37.85
N ARG A 244 -17.89 19.09 -36.90
CA ARG A 244 -17.61 20.53 -36.83
C ARG A 244 -16.87 21.04 -38.07
N ALA A 245 -15.87 20.31 -38.54
CA ALA A 245 -15.14 20.67 -39.76
C ALA A 245 -16.06 20.68 -41.00
N LEU A 246 -16.94 19.68 -41.14
CA LEU A 246 -17.90 19.61 -42.25
C LEU A 246 -18.94 20.73 -42.20
N ILE A 247 -19.42 21.09 -41.01
CA ILE A 247 -20.32 22.25 -40.84
C ILE A 247 -19.61 23.54 -41.25
N ALA A 248 -18.35 23.74 -40.84
CA ALA A 248 -17.59 24.93 -41.21
C ALA A 248 -17.39 25.04 -42.72
N GLN A 249 -17.07 23.94 -43.39
CA GLN A 249 -16.97 23.88 -44.85
C GLN A 249 -18.32 24.19 -45.52
N TYR A 250 -19.40 23.58 -45.05
CA TYR A 250 -20.75 23.79 -45.59
C TYR A 250 -21.19 25.27 -45.49
N ILE A 251 -20.91 25.92 -44.36
CA ILE A 251 -21.16 27.35 -44.17
C ILE A 251 -20.32 28.19 -45.15
N GLY A 252 -19.04 27.85 -45.33
CA GLY A 252 -18.14 28.55 -46.24
C GLY A 252 -18.56 28.45 -47.72
N GLU A 253 -19.04 27.29 -48.15
CA GLU A 253 -19.44 27.06 -49.55
C GLU A 253 -20.84 27.58 -49.87
N ARG A 254 -21.80 27.44 -48.93
CA ARG A 254 -23.22 27.70 -49.19
C ARG A 254 -23.79 28.92 -48.49
N GLY A 255 -23.08 29.49 -47.52
CA GLY A 255 -23.58 30.61 -46.72
C GLY A 255 -24.83 30.27 -45.88
N ALA A 256 -25.12 28.98 -45.65
CA ALA A 256 -26.28 28.51 -44.92
C ALA A 256 -25.89 27.42 -43.90
N LEU A 257 -26.70 27.23 -42.86
CA LEU A 257 -26.49 26.16 -41.87
C LEU A 257 -27.04 24.82 -42.40
N PRO A 258 -26.36 23.69 -42.18
CA PRO A 258 -26.88 22.37 -42.49
C PRO A 258 -28.04 22.03 -41.54
N ARG A 259 -29.12 21.43 -42.07
CA ARG A 259 -30.30 21.07 -41.27
C ARG A 259 -30.14 19.71 -40.61
N SER A 260 -29.37 18.80 -41.22
CA SER A 260 -29.22 17.43 -40.74
C SER A 260 -27.86 16.80 -41.06
N ASN A 261 -27.58 15.62 -40.48
CA ASN A 261 -26.40 14.80 -40.84
C ASN A 261 -26.30 14.54 -42.35
N ALA A 262 -27.44 14.33 -43.02
CA ALA A 262 -27.49 13.98 -44.43
C ALA A 262 -26.95 15.10 -45.34
N ASP A 263 -27.17 16.36 -44.96
CA ASP A 263 -26.66 17.53 -45.72
C ASP A 263 -25.12 17.58 -45.75
N LEU A 264 -24.48 16.90 -44.79
CA LEU A 264 -23.03 16.82 -44.62
C LEU A 264 -22.45 15.48 -45.08
N GLY A 265 -23.28 14.58 -45.62
CA GLY A 265 -22.87 13.20 -45.95
C GLY A 265 -22.49 12.36 -44.73
N LEU A 266 -22.91 12.76 -43.52
CA LEU A 266 -22.71 11.98 -42.30
C LEU A 266 -23.74 10.83 -42.20
N PRO A 267 -23.36 9.70 -41.58
CA PRO A 267 -24.31 8.60 -41.35
C PRO A 267 -25.39 9.00 -40.32
N ARG A 268 -26.35 8.11 -40.10
CA ARG A 268 -27.43 8.32 -39.12
C ARG A 268 -26.84 8.59 -37.72
N PRO A 269 -27.49 9.43 -36.90
CA PRO A 269 -26.95 9.84 -35.61
C PRO A 269 -26.53 8.68 -34.69
N GLU A 270 -27.31 7.61 -34.68
CA GLU A 270 -27.10 6.42 -33.83
C GLU A 270 -25.94 5.54 -34.32
N THR A 271 -25.47 5.75 -35.55
CA THR A 271 -24.30 5.06 -36.11
C THR A 271 -22.99 5.74 -35.70
N ILE A 272 -23.04 7.01 -35.27
CA ILE A 272 -21.87 7.76 -34.82
C ILE A 272 -21.76 7.59 -33.30
N GLN A 273 -21.07 6.54 -32.89
CA GLN A 273 -20.89 6.18 -31.48
C GLN A 273 -19.43 6.32 -31.04
N ALA A 274 -19.25 6.56 -29.74
CA ALA A 274 -17.96 6.46 -29.06
C ALA A 274 -18.16 5.76 -27.71
N ARG A 275 -17.07 5.53 -26.97
CA ARG A 275 -17.12 4.81 -25.68
C ARG A 275 -18.21 5.32 -24.73
N TYR A 276 -18.36 6.64 -24.61
CA TYR A 276 -19.35 7.29 -23.73
C TYR A 276 -20.53 7.94 -24.49
N VAL A 277 -20.49 7.95 -25.83
CA VAL A 277 -21.45 8.67 -26.68
C VAL A 277 -22.33 7.70 -27.45
N SER A 278 -23.64 7.79 -27.23
CA SER A 278 -24.63 6.94 -27.88
C SER A 278 -25.10 7.46 -29.24
N SER A 279 -25.07 8.79 -29.48
CA SER A 279 -25.36 9.37 -30.79
C SER A 279 -24.79 10.77 -30.97
N ILE A 280 -24.50 11.13 -32.23
CA ILE A 280 -24.11 12.49 -32.63
C ILE A 280 -25.04 12.98 -33.74
N ARG A 281 -25.85 13.98 -33.43
CA ARG A 281 -26.85 14.56 -34.34
C ARG A 281 -26.49 16.00 -34.69
N VAL A 282 -26.54 16.34 -35.96
CA VAL A 282 -26.49 17.71 -36.47
C VAL A 282 -27.93 18.18 -36.68
N ALA A 283 -28.29 19.31 -36.07
CA ALA A 283 -29.59 19.95 -36.25
C ALA A 283 -29.40 21.47 -36.33
N ASP A 284 -29.80 22.06 -37.46
CA ASP A 284 -29.69 23.50 -37.72
C ASP A 284 -28.29 24.08 -37.41
N GLY A 285 -27.25 23.39 -37.88
CA GLY A 285 -25.84 23.75 -37.69
C GLY A 285 -25.28 23.43 -36.30
N LYS A 286 -26.09 22.99 -35.33
CA LYS A 286 -25.64 22.59 -33.99
C LYS A 286 -25.31 21.11 -33.96
N VAL A 287 -24.25 20.74 -33.24
CA VAL A 287 -23.89 19.35 -32.97
C VAL A 287 -24.40 18.98 -31.58
N VAL A 288 -25.30 18.01 -31.51
CA VAL A 288 -25.86 17.47 -30.28
C VAL A 288 -25.25 16.10 -30.02
N VAL A 289 -24.47 16.00 -28.95
CA VAL A 289 -23.83 14.77 -28.47
C VAL A 289 -24.67 14.18 -27.35
N THR A 290 -25.13 12.94 -27.50
CA THR A 290 -25.90 12.24 -26.46
C THR A 290 -25.01 11.25 -25.73
N TYR A 291 -25.01 11.29 -24.40
CA TYR A 291 -24.28 10.35 -23.55
C TYR A 291 -25.16 9.14 -23.21
N GLY A 292 -24.57 7.96 -23.17
CA GLY A 292 -25.30 6.69 -22.97
C GLY A 292 -24.31 5.58 -22.64
N ASN A 293 -24.08 4.65 -23.56
CA ASN A 293 -23.01 3.63 -23.58
C ASN A 293 -22.36 3.33 -22.22
N GLU A 294 -21.04 3.54 -22.07
CA GLU A 294 -20.32 3.37 -20.80
C GLU A 294 -20.31 4.65 -19.94
N ALA A 295 -21.15 5.65 -20.25
CA ALA A 295 -21.11 6.94 -19.57
C ALA A 295 -21.61 6.81 -18.12
N ALA A 296 -21.06 7.65 -17.24
CA ALA A 296 -21.49 7.72 -15.86
C ALA A 296 -23.00 7.99 -15.76
N ARG A 297 -23.67 7.35 -14.78
CA ARG A 297 -25.13 7.51 -14.56
C ARG A 297 -25.56 8.98 -14.41
N ALA A 298 -24.69 9.83 -13.89
CA ALA A 298 -24.95 11.26 -13.70
C ALA A 298 -25.15 12.04 -15.01
N ILE A 299 -24.68 11.51 -16.14
CA ILE A 299 -24.79 12.14 -17.47
C ILE A 299 -25.49 11.23 -18.49
N HIS A 300 -25.87 10.01 -18.11
CA HIS A 300 -26.50 9.05 -19.01
C HIS A 300 -27.86 9.54 -19.51
N GLY A 301 -28.03 9.62 -20.82
CA GLY A 301 -29.19 10.22 -21.49
C GLY A 301 -29.11 11.76 -21.61
N GLY A 302 -28.09 12.39 -21.02
CA GLY A 302 -27.84 13.82 -21.12
C GLY A 302 -27.20 14.22 -22.46
N HIS A 303 -27.25 15.50 -22.80
CA HIS A 303 -26.79 16.01 -24.08
C HIS A 303 -25.88 17.24 -23.95
N VAL A 304 -24.80 17.26 -24.73
CA VAL A 304 -23.98 18.47 -24.94
C VAL A 304 -24.25 19.03 -26.31
N VAL A 305 -24.46 20.33 -26.40
CA VAL A 305 -24.75 21.06 -27.63
C VAL A 305 -23.58 21.96 -27.97
N ILE A 306 -23.03 21.78 -29.15
CA ILE A 306 -21.92 22.57 -29.68
C ILE A 306 -22.45 23.40 -30.85
N SER A 307 -22.45 24.72 -30.68
CA SER A 307 -23.06 25.66 -31.62
C SER A 307 -21.99 26.53 -32.28
N PRO A 308 -22.03 26.70 -33.62
CA PRO A 308 -21.20 27.68 -34.29
C PRO A 308 -21.78 29.09 -34.06
N VAL A 309 -20.92 30.05 -33.76
CA VAL A 309 -21.24 31.49 -33.65
C VAL A 309 -20.22 32.29 -34.44
N GLY A 310 -20.67 33.43 -34.95
CA GLY A 310 -19.88 34.31 -35.80
C GLY A 310 -20.34 34.24 -37.26
N ASN A 311 -19.40 34.37 -38.18
CA ASN A 311 -19.67 34.40 -39.62
C ASN A 311 -18.76 33.42 -40.36
N ALA A 312 -18.93 33.32 -41.69
CA ALA A 312 -18.18 32.38 -42.53
C ALA A 312 -16.64 32.58 -42.48
N ALA A 313 -16.16 33.79 -42.15
CA ALA A 313 -14.73 34.09 -42.06
C ALA A 313 -14.17 33.91 -40.62
N MET A 314 -15.01 34.01 -39.60
CA MET A 314 -14.61 33.90 -38.19
C MET A 314 -15.65 33.09 -37.43
N LEU A 315 -15.50 31.77 -37.49
CA LEU A 315 -16.36 30.80 -36.79
C LEU A 315 -15.76 30.46 -35.42
N ARG A 316 -16.55 30.63 -34.36
CA ARG A 316 -16.23 30.14 -33.01
C ARG A 316 -17.23 29.08 -32.61
N TRP A 317 -16.80 28.09 -31.83
CA TRP A 317 -17.67 27.05 -31.30
C TRP A 317 -17.94 27.32 -29.82
N LEU A 318 -19.21 27.47 -29.45
CA LEU A 318 -19.65 27.48 -28.05
C LEU A 318 -20.15 26.09 -27.69
N CYS A 319 -19.88 25.68 -26.47
CA CYS A 319 -20.31 24.39 -25.95
C CYS A 319 -21.10 24.61 -24.67
N SER A 320 -22.28 24.01 -24.59
CA SER A 320 -23.15 24.08 -23.42
C SER A 320 -24.03 22.84 -23.31
N SER A 321 -24.73 22.68 -22.19
CA SER A 321 -25.67 21.57 -22.00
C SER A 321 -26.95 22.08 -21.32
N PRO A 322 -28.14 21.72 -21.84
CA PRO A 322 -29.41 22.11 -21.22
C PRO A 322 -29.82 21.20 -20.05
N ASP A 323 -29.24 20.00 -19.95
CA ASP A 323 -29.71 18.90 -19.12
C ASP A 323 -28.62 18.31 -18.19
N ILE A 324 -27.35 18.61 -18.43
CA ILE A 324 -26.23 18.27 -17.54
C ILE A 324 -25.89 19.48 -16.66
N ARG A 325 -25.72 19.23 -15.35
CA ARG A 325 -25.34 20.27 -14.37
C ARG A 325 -24.02 20.94 -14.75
N GLU A 326 -23.97 22.26 -14.71
CA GLU A 326 -22.80 23.07 -15.09
C GLU A 326 -21.52 22.71 -14.30
N THR A 327 -21.66 22.28 -13.05
CA THR A 327 -20.53 21.82 -12.22
C THR A 327 -19.84 20.58 -12.77
N LEU A 328 -20.54 19.77 -13.57
CA LEU A 328 -20.01 18.57 -14.23
C LEU A 328 -19.46 18.87 -15.63
N LEU A 329 -19.74 20.04 -16.20
CA LEU A 329 -19.20 20.43 -17.49
C LEU A 329 -17.72 20.84 -17.37
N PRO A 330 -16.85 20.46 -18.32
CA PRO A 330 -15.50 20.99 -18.40
C PRO A 330 -15.53 22.49 -18.71
N SER A 331 -14.46 23.22 -18.39
CA SER A 331 -14.43 24.69 -18.49
C SER A 331 -14.69 25.24 -19.89
N ASN A 332 -14.39 24.47 -20.93
CA ASN A 332 -14.64 24.81 -22.34
C ASN A 332 -16.08 24.54 -22.79
N CYS A 333 -16.98 24.11 -21.89
CA CYS A 333 -18.38 23.80 -22.18
C CYS A 333 -19.36 24.49 -21.20
N ARG A 334 -19.01 25.68 -20.72
CA ARG A 334 -19.82 26.48 -19.78
C ARG A 334 -20.25 27.83 -20.39
N ASP A 335 -20.39 27.87 -21.71
CA ASP A 335 -20.78 29.09 -22.44
C ASP A 335 -22.29 29.24 -22.63
#